data_AF-S4RRM1-F1
#
_entry.id   AF-S4RRM1-F1
#
_cell.length_a   1.000
_cell.length_b   1.000
_cell.length_c   1.000
_cell.angle_alpha   90.00
_cell.angle_beta   90.00
_cell.angle_gamma   90.00
#
_symmetry.space_group_name_H-M   'P 1'
#
loop_
_entity.id
_entity.type
_entity.pdbx_description
1 polymer ?
#
loop_
_entity_poly.entity_id
_entity_poly.type
_entity_poly.pdbx_seq_one_letter_code
_entity_poly.pdbx_strand_id
1 'polypeptide(L)'
;KNVKLPSSMQDWNEDHVRHWLVHEVKLKEQHANKLHEEELTGPSLVKLQREQLKEFGLKSLQISLLIDSRDEYLKSQPKSSSTHSHVATTPARGDEASEKTQSHRETKGVQLSPGSTQAEFSNSEEKPPKKNNQQNTSKSQVNICSPCPFDHHYTSHRYIRGSVLPSETGITNYIDPVHEFKLFACEGDVDEESKMKKFCNEVFRFSAGCMNRRTNGTIHFGVGDTKSGYRHGEVTGVHVEDQSKFVDTIDNNISKYFQKDRIEDAKECIRPPRFVEVISPEHTSLGVYVIEVDVIPKSTICKDNVYEIKQMKHVNGKWQTDKENHVYKRDGASSKDILATQNSEQWKEEYRRVCEDVKKWNEQRKLAETSYK
;
A
#
# COMPACT_ATOMS: atom_id res chain seq x y z
N LYS A 1 7.06 -26.10 27.13
CA LYS A 1 7.44 -27.37 26.44
C LYS A 1 7.53 -27.07 24.94
N ASN A 2 8.44 -27.69 24.19
CA ASN A 2 8.40 -27.58 22.72
C ASN A 2 7.24 -28.43 22.20
N VAL A 3 6.17 -27.77 21.76
CA VAL A 3 5.01 -28.41 21.13
C VAL A 3 5.29 -28.48 19.63
N LYS A 4 5.42 -29.70 19.09
CA LYS A 4 5.69 -29.89 17.66
C LYS A 4 4.38 -29.91 16.89
N LEU A 5 4.05 -28.80 16.23
CA LEU A 5 2.87 -28.71 15.38
C LEU A 5 2.88 -29.79 14.26
N PRO A 6 1.79 -30.55 14.07
CA PRO A 6 1.58 -31.40 12.91
C PRO A 6 1.57 -30.61 11.60
N SER A 7 1.90 -31.27 10.49
CA SER A 7 2.02 -30.63 9.18
C SER A 7 0.69 -30.12 8.61
N SER A 8 -0.42 -30.82 8.87
CA SER A 8 -1.77 -30.37 8.50
C SER A 8 -2.44 -29.70 9.71
N MET A 9 -3.07 -28.56 9.47
CA MET A 9 -3.94 -27.90 10.48
C MET A 9 -5.13 -28.78 10.87
N GLN A 10 -5.52 -29.77 10.06
CA GLN A 10 -6.59 -30.71 10.41
C GLN A 10 -6.19 -31.71 11.51
N ASP A 11 -4.89 -31.91 11.74
CA ASP A 11 -4.37 -32.85 12.75
C ASP A 11 -4.10 -32.14 14.10
N TRP A 12 -4.52 -30.87 14.24
CA TRP A 12 -4.25 -30.05 15.42
C TRP A 12 -5.31 -30.24 16.50
N ASN A 13 -4.87 -30.59 17.70
CA ASN A 13 -5.68 -30.50 18.91
C ASN A 13 -5.64 -29.07 19.48
N GLU A 14 -6.25 -28.90 20.65
CA GLU A 14 -6.41 -27.63 21.36
C GLU A 14 -5.03 -27.04 21.72
N ASP A 15 -4.12 -27.87 22.23
CA ASP A 15 -2.73 -27.48 22.54
C ASP A 15 -1.94 -27.03 21.30
N HIS A 16 -2.13 -27.70 20.15
CA HIS A 16 -1.53 -27.30 18.88
C HIS A 16 -2.07 -25.95 18.40
N VAL A 17 -3.40 -25.74 18.42
CA VAL A 17 -4.03 -24.46 18.08
C VAL A 17 -3.55 -23.35 19.02
N ARG A 18 -3.60 -23.55 20.34
CA ARG A 18 -3.12 -22.58 21.33
C ARG A 18 -1.65 -22.23 21.13
N HIS A 19 -0.80 -23.21 20.85
CA HIS A 19 0.62 -22.97 20.57
C HIS A 19 0.81 -22.12 19.30
N TRP A 20 0.12 -22.43 18.21
CA TRP A 20 0.16 -21.64 16.98
C TRP A 20 -0.34 -20.20 17.19
N LEU A 21 -1.45 -20.01 17.92
CA LEU A 21 -2.00 -18.69 18.23
C LEU A 21 -1.01 -17.80 18.99
N VAL A 22 -0.33 -18.34 20.01
CA VAL A 22 0.65 -17.58 20.81
C VAL A 22 1.96 -17.37 20.06
N HIS A 23 2.50 -18.41 19.43
CA HIS A 23 3.89 -18.40 18.97
C HIS A 23 4.07 -18.08 17.48
N GLU A 24 3.09 -18.35 16.62
CA GLU A 24 3.15 -17.96 15.20
C GLU A 24 2.31 -16.70 14.94
N VAL A 25 1.03 -16.71 15.32
CA VAL A 25 0.08 -15.59 15.11
C VAL A 25 0.34 -14.40 16.04
N LYS A 26 1.11 -14.59 17.13
CA LYS A 26 1.42 -13.59 18.16
C LYS A 26 0.19 -13.02 18.88
N LEU A 27 -0.91 -13.78 18.92
CA LEU A 27 -2.08 -13.43 19.72
C LEU A 27 -1.70 -13.51 21.21
N LYS A 28 -2.04 -12.48 22.01
CA LYS A 28 -1.73 -12.46 23.46
C LYS A 28 -2.32 -13.70 24.15
N GLU A 29 -1.58 -14.29 25.08
CA GLU A 29 -1.98 -15.54 25.77
C GLU A 29 -3.39 -15.46 26.39
N GLN A 30 -3.79 -14.32 26.95
CA GLN A 30 -5.14 -14.09 27.50
C GLN A 30 -6.30 -14.27 26.49
N HIS A 31 -6.03 -14.29 25.18
CA HIS A 31 -7.01 -14.55 24.12
C HIS A 31 -6.83 -15.93 23.49
N ALA A 32 -5.59 -16.45 23.42
CA ALA A 32 -5.33 -17.82 23.01
C ALA A 32 -5.82 -18.84 24.05
N ASN A 33 -5.72 -18.53 25.36
CA ASN A 33 -6.25 -19.36 26.43
C ASN A 33 -7.79 -19.44 26.38
N LYS A 34 -8.51 -18.35 26.10
CA LYS A 34 -9.96 -18.40 25.89
C LYS A 34 -10.38 -19.36 24.79
N LEU A 35 -9.68 -19.34 23.66
CA LEU A 35 -9.97 -20.27 22.55
C LEU A 35 -9.55 -21.72 22.89
N HIS A 36 -8.65 -21.92 23.85
CA HIS A 36 -8.30 -23.23 24.39
C HIS A 36 -9.34 -23.74 25.40
N GLU A 37 -9.89 -22.85 26.21
CA GLU A 37 -11.04 -23.09 27.13
C GLU A 37 -12.32 -23.46 26.35
N GLU A 38 -12.50 -22.91 25.14
CA GLU A 38 -13.59 -23.24 24.19
C GLU A 38 -13.27 -24.46 23.29
N GLU A 39 -12.33 -25.31 23.70
CA GLU A 39 -11.91 -26.57 23.03
C GLU A 39 -11.60 -26.42 21.52
N LEU A 40 -11.03 -25.28 21.09
CA LEU A 40 -10.81 -25.00 19.67
C LEU A 40 -9.71 -25.87 19.05
N THR A 41 -10.13 -26.96 18.43
CA THR A 41 -9.28 -27.83 17.58
C THR A 41 -9.08 -27.25 16.18
N GLY A 42 -8.08 -27.78 15.47
CA GLY A 42 -7.73 -27.42 14.10
C GLY A 42 -8.87 -27.54 13.08
N PRO A 43 -9.61 -28.67 13.02
CA PRO A 43 -10.77 -28.82 12.15
C PRO A 43 -11.89 -27.78 12.37
N SER A 44 -12.02 -27.28 13.60
CA SER A 44 -12.92 -26.17 13.94
C SER A 44 -12.33 -24.82 13.51
N LEU A 45 -11.05 -24.56 13.81
CA LEU A 45 -10.32 -23.37 13.38
C LEU A 45 -10.41 -23.14 11.86
N VAL A 46 -10.25 -24.18 11.04
CA VAL A 46 -10.35 -24.13 9.57
C VAL A 46 -11.73 -23.64 9.09
N LYS A 47 -12.80 -23.93 9.83
CA LYS A 47 -14.19 -23.56 9.48
C LYS A 47 -14.67 -22.26 10.14
N LEU A 48 -13.92 -21.77 11.14
CA LEU A 48 -14.33 -20.71 12.06
C LEU A 48 -14.65 -19.38 11.35
N GLN A 49 -15.75 -18.74 11.74
CA GLN A 49 -16.19 -17.46 11.18
C GLN A 49 -15.92 -16.27 12.12
N ARG A 50 -15.90 -15.05 11.57
CA ARG A 50 -15.60 -13.82 12.33
C ARG A 50 -16.64 -13.54 13.43
N GLU A 51 -17.84 -14.07 13.28
CA GLU A 51 -18.99 -13.90 14.18
C GLU A 51 -18.78 -14.68 15.48
N GLN A 52 -18.46 -15.97 15.38
CA GLN A 52 -18.18 -16.87 16.51
C GLN A 52 -17.03 -16.34 17.38
N LEU A 53 -16.00 -15.77 16.75
CA LEU A 53 -14.87 -15.16 17.46
C LEU A 53 -15.25 -13.92 18.29
N LYS A 54 -16.37 -13.24 17.99
CA LYS A 54 -16.91 -12.15 18.83
C LYS A 54 -17.55 -12.70 20.10
N GLU A 55 -18.20 -13.86 20.00
CA GLU A 55 -18.89 -14.55 21.11
C GLU A 55 -17.86 -15.04 22.14
N PHE A 56 -16.72 -15.56 21.70
CA PHE A 56 -15.55 -15.86 22.55
C PHE A 56 -14.82 -14.62 23.10
N GLY A 57 -15.35 -13.41 22.84
CA GLY A 57 -14.87 -12.15 23.41
C GLY A 57 -13.54 -11.64 22.85
N LEU A 58 -13.19 -11.99 21.60
CA LEU A 58 -12.10 -11.33 20.88
C LEU A 58 -12.60 -10.00 20.28
N LYS A 59 -11.72 -8.99 20.24
CA LYS A 59 -12.00 -7.69 19.61
C LYS A 59 -11.63 -7.72 18.12
N SER A 60 -12.28 -6.88 17.30
CA SER A 60 -12.16 -6.87 15.83
C SER A 60 -10.75 -7.13 15.27
N LEU A 61 -9.73 -6.41 15.75
CA LEU A 61 -8.33 -6.58 15.30
C LEU A 61 -7.75 -7.99 15.55
N GLN A 62 -8.16 -8.63 16.65
CA GLN A 62 -7.73 -9.98 17.05
C GLN A 62 -8.41 -11.04 16.20
N ILE A 63 -9.67 -10.79 15.83
CA ILE A 63 -10.45 -11.62 14.91
C ILE A 63 -9.84 -11.60 13.52
N SER A 64 -9.50 -10.42 13.01
CA SER A 64 -8.79 -10.31 11.72
C SER A 64 -7.42 -10.97 11.75
N LEU A 65 -6.58 -10.67 12.74
CA LEU A 65 -5.26 -11.30 12.89
C LEU A 65 -5.33 -12.84 12.86
N LEU A 66 -6.27 -13.43 13.61
CA LEU A 66 -6.44 -14.89 13.66
C LEU A 66 -6.89 -15.45 12.29
N ILE A 67 -7.93 -14.87 11.70
CA ILE A 67 -8.52 -15.36 10.43
C ILE A 67 -7.53 -15.18 9.27
N ASP A 68 -6.87 -14.04 9.20
CA ASP A 68 -6.02 -13.69 8.07
C ASP A 68 -4.71 -14.53 8.12
N SER A 69 -4.13 -14.77 9.31
CA SER A 69 -3.02 -15.73 9.49
C SER A 69 -3.42 -17.19 9.27
N ARG A 70 -4.66 -17.59 9.60
CA ARG A 70 -5.18 -18.93 9.28
C ARG A 70 -5.27 -19.12 7.77
N ASP A 71 -5.85 -18.14 7.08
CA ASP A 71 -6.04 -18.19 5.63
C ASP A 71 -4.70 -18.14 4.88
N GLU A 72 -3.67 -17.48 5.43
CA GLU A 72 -2.28 -17.57 4.96
C GLU A 72 -1.67 -18.97 5.20
N TYR A 73 -1.87 -19.55 6.40
CA TYR A 73 -1.41 -20.91 6.70
C TYR A 73 -2.03 -21.95 5.74
N LEU A 74 -3.32 -21.84 5.44
CA LEU A 74 -4.02 -22.73 4.51
C LEU A 74 -3.58 -22.54 3.04
N LYS A 75 -3.13 -21.34 2.65
CA LYS A 75 -2.59 -21.07 1.30
C LYS A 75 -1.13 -21.53 1.11
N SER A 76 -0.36 -21.59 2.20
CA SER A 76 1.07 -21.90 2.18
C SER A 76 1.40 -23.39 2.30
N GLN A 77 0.40 -24.24 2.59
CA GLN A 77 0.54 -25.69 2.55
C GLN A 77 0.77 -26.20 1.11
N PRO A 78 1.76 -27.09 0.87
CA PRO A 78 1.90 -27.75 -0.41
C PRO A 78 0.67 -28.62 -0.67
N LYS A 79 0.06 -28.49 -1.86
CA LYS A 79 -1.07 -29.32 -2.27
C LYS A 79 -0.65 -30.78 -2.34
N SER A 80 -0.98 -31.55 -1.30
CA SER A 80 -0.90 -33.01 -1.35
C SER A 80 -1.82 -33.51 -2.47
N SER A 81 -1.28 -34.31 -3.38
CA SER A 81 -2.03 -34.91 -4.46
C SER A 81 -3.08 -35.86 -3.88
N SER A 82 -4.36 -35.57 -4.11
CA SER A 82 -5.46 -36.48 -3.77
C SER A 82 -5.42 -37.71 -4.69
N THR A 83 -4.72 -38.76 -4.26
CA THR A 83 -4.65 -40.05 -4.95
C THR A 83 -5.99 -40.78 -4.87
N HIS A 84 -6.99 -40.34 -5.64
CA HIS A 84 -8.24 -41.06 -5.80
C HIS A 84 -8.06 -42.22 -6.79
N SER A 85 -7.92 -43.42 -6.23
CA SER A 85 -7.84 -44.68 -6.95
C SER A 85 -9.18 -45.12 -7.50
N HIS A 86 -9.45 -44.85 -8.78
CA HIS A 86 -10.41 -45.58 -9.62
C HIS A 86 -9.71 -45.94 -10.93
N VAL A 87 -9.25 -47.18 -11.10
CA VAL A 87 -10.03 -48.32 -11.67
C VAL A 87 -10.32 -48.09 -13.15
N ALA A 88 -9.74 -48.94 -14.01
CA ALA A 88 -9.75 -48.81 -15.46
C ALA A 88 -11.01 -49.38 -16.11
N THR A 89 -11.39 -48.87 -17.30
CA THR A 89 -12.07 -49.58 -18.39
C THR A 89 -11.93 -48.79 -19.72
N THR A 90 -11.62 -49.49 -20.80
CA THR A 90 -11.67 -49.08 -22.24
C THR A 90 -12.62 -50.06 -22.99
N PRO A 91 -13.03 -49.91 -24.28
CA PRO A 91 -12.64 -49.01 -25.39
C PRO A 91 -13.76 -47.95 -25.68
N ALA A 92 -14.10 -47.42 -26.87
CA ALA A 92 -13.77 -47.63 -28.31
C ALA A 92 -13.93 -46.28 -29.08
N ARG A 93 -13.25 -45.97 -30.21
CA ARG A 93 -13.22 -46.51 -31.61
C ARG A 93 -14.23 -45.80 -32.55
N GLY A 94 -13.74 -45.41 -33.74
CA GLY A 94 -14.33 -44.44 -34.70
C GLY A 94 -13.39 -43.23 -34.77
N ASP A 95 -12.65 -42.91 -35.85
CA ASP A 95 -12.96 -42.80 -37.29
C ASP A 95 -13.93 -41.61 -37.56
N GLU A 96 -13.71 -40.68 -38.51
CA GLU A 96 -12.92 -40.74 -39.77
C GLU A 96 -12.46 -39.33 -40.26
N ALA A 97 -11.59 -39.27 -41.30
CA ALA A 97 -11.27 -38.15 -42.24
C ALA A 97 -10.85 -36.74 -41.69
N SER A 98 -9.65 -36.21 -41.99
CA SER A 98 -9.18 -35.57 -43.26
C SER A 98 -9.75 -34.14 -43.45
N GLU A 99 -8.98 -33.08 -43.77
CA GLU A 99 -7.97 -32.96 -44.83
C GLU A 99 -6.60 -32.34 -44.47
N LYS A 100 -5.70 -32.32 -45.46
CA LYS A 100 -4.35 -31.72 -45.47
C LYS A 100 -4.42 -30.29 -46.01
N THR A 101 -3.41 -29.44 -45.84
CA THR A 101 -2.23 -29.32 -46.72
C THR A 101 -1.14 -28.58 -45.92
N GLN A 102 0.04 -29.15 -45.64
CA GLN A 102 1.25 -29.16 -46.50
C GLN A 102 1.76 -27.75 -46.89
N SER A 103 3.07 -27.44 -46.91
CA SER A 103 4.24 -28.33 -46.75
C SER A 103 5.53 -27.62 -46.29
N HIS A 104 6.29 -28.34 -45.46
CA HIS A 104 7.76 -28.46 -45.42
C HIS A 104 8.64 -27.24 -44.96
N ARG A 105 9.74 -27.36 -44.18
CA ARG A 105 10.76 -28.44 -43.90
C ARG A 105 11.91 -28.40 -44.96
N GLU A 106 13.23 -28.41 -44.65
CA GLU A 106 13.97 -28.97 -43.50
C GLU A 106 15.42 -28.45 -43.25
N THR A 107 16.01 -28.83 -42.09
CA THR A 107 17.43 -29.11 -41.69
C THR A 107 18.65 -28.49 -42.41
N LYS A 108 19.62 -27.87 -41.68
CA LYS A 108 20.74 -28.39 -40.82
C LYS A 108 21.99 -28.91 -41.56
N GLY A 109 23.18 -28.53 -41.05
CA GLY A 109 24.47 -29.23 -41.23
C GLY A 109 25.63 -28.33 -41.74
N VAL A 110 26.92 -28.54 -41.45
CA VAL A 110 27.63 -28.71 -40.15
C VAL A 110 29.17 -28.64 -40.39
N GLN A 111 29.90 -27.87 -39.57
CA GLN A 111 31.35 -27.96 -39.23
C GLN A 111 32.54 -27.60 -40.20
N LEU A 112 33.55 -26.98 -39.55
CA LEU A 112 35.03 -27.06 -39.70
C LEU A 112 35.86 -26.01 -40.51
N SER A 113 37.13 -25.88 -40.10
CA SER A 113 38.11 -24.76 -40.28
C SER A 113 39.33 -25.19 -41.16
N PRO A 114 40.57 -24.58 -41.23
CA PRO A 114 41.27 -23.56 -40.38
C PRO A 114 42.19 -22.49 -41.10
N GLY A 115 42.93 -21.66 -40.33
CA GLY A 115 44.11 -20.83 -40.75
C GLY A 115 44.01 -19.33 -40.33
N SER A 116 44.75 -18.77 -39.34
CA SER A 116 46.18 -18.33 -39.27
C SER A 116 46.48 -17.03 -40.07
N THR A 117 47.20 -15.97 -39.59
CA THR A 117 48.19 -15.82 -38.50
C THR A 117 48.38 -14.34 -38.05
N GLN A 118 48.76 -14.06 -36.77
CA GLN A 118 49.48 -12.85 -36.25
C GLN A 118 48.80 -11.44 -36.32
N ALA A 119 49.07 -10.43 -35.46
CA ALA A 119 50.00 -10.29 -34.31
C ALA A 119 49.54 -9.26 -33.21
N GLU A 120 49.99 -9.50 -31.97
CA GLU A 120 50.46 -8.57 -30.90
C GLU A 120 49.61 -7.49 -30.14
N PHE A 121 49.57 -7.71 -28.81
CA PHE A 121 49.79 -6.80 -27.65
C PHE A 121 48.80 -5.72 -27.11
N SER A 122 48.40 -5.98 -25.83
CA SER A 122 48.40 -5.07 -24.65
C SER A 122 47.09 -4.49 -24.10
N ASN A 123 46.72 -4.96 -22.88
CA ASN A 123 46.00 -4.32 -21.76
C ASN A 123 44.58 -3.70 -21.99
N SER A 124 43.70 -3.56 -20.99
CA SER A 124 43.50 -4.29 -19.72
C SER A 124 42.13 -3.88 -19.14
N GLU A 125 41.22 -4.82 -18.91
CA GLU A 125 40.00 -4.58 -18.11
C GLU A 125 39.75 -5.74 -17.15
N GLU A 126 39.75 -5.46 -15.83
CA GLU A 126 39.45 -6.45 -14.80
C GLU A 126 37.94 -6.70 -14.68
N LYS A 127 37.55 -7.98 -14.65
CA LYS A 127 36.21 -8.38 -14.23
C LYS A 127 36.18 -8.62 -12.72
N PRO A 128 35.33 -7.94 -11.94
CA PRO A 128 35.16 -8.26 -10.52
C PRO A 128 34.59 -9.70 -10.36
N PRO A 129 35.05 -10.47 -9.35
CA PRO A 129 34.83 -11.92 -9.28
C PRO A 129 33.46 -12.31 -8.70
N LYS A 130 33.03 -13.55 -9.00
CA LYS A 130 31.81 -14.14 -8.42
C LYS A 130 32.08 -14.85 -7.09
N LYS A 131 31.32 -14.46 -6.07
CA LYS A 131 30.80 -15.26 -4.94
C LYS A 131 31.73 -16.33 -4.32
N ASN A 132 32.04 -16.13 -3.04
CA ASN A 132 31.36 -16.89 -1.97
C ASN A 132 31.71 -16.36 -0.57
N ASN A 133 30.71 -15.98 0.21
CA ASN A 133 30.59 -16.49 1.58
C ASN A 133 29.15 -16.37 2.12
N GLN A 134 28.88 -17.15 3.17
CA GLN A 134 27.54 -17.48 3.65
C GLN A 134 26.82 -16.26 4.26
N GLN A 135 25.68 -15.86 3.69
CA GLN A 135 24.70 -15.04 4.41
C GLN A 135 23.87 -15.96 5.31
N ASN A 136 24.00 -15.78 6.63
CA ASN A 136 23.03 -16.34 7.58
C ASN A 136 21.66 -15.73 7.29
N THR A 137 20.68 -16.56 6.93
CA THR A 137 19.30 -16.14 6.68
C THR A 137 18.53 -15.97 7.99
N SER A 138 18.97 -15.02 8.82
CA SER A 138 18.14 -14.47 9.88
C SER A 138 16.86 -13.91 9.26
N LYS A 139 15.72 -14.53 9.57
CA LYS A 139 14.40 -14.01 9.17
C LYS A 139 14.24 -12.61 9.77
N SER A 140 14.33 -11.57 8.94
CA SER A 140 14.23 -10.19 9.41
C SER A 140 12.83 -9.96 10.00
N GLN A 141 12.79 -9.72 11.30
CA GLN A 141 11.57 -9.39 12.01
C GLN A 141 11.10 -8.01 11.51
N VAL A 142 9.94 -7.95 10.86
CA VAL A 142 9.44 -6.69 10.29
C VAL A 142 9.05 -5.77 11.43
N ASN A 143 9.86 -4.73 11.66
CA ASN A 143 9.58 -3.71 12.66
C ASN A 143 8.41 -2.84 12.18
N ILE A 144 7.19 -3.22 12.55
CA ILE A 144 6.00 -2.41 12.34
C ILE A 144 6.06 -1.19 13.27
N CYS A 145 5.91 0.01 12.72
CA CYS A 145 5.81 1.25 13.46
C CYS A 145 4.36 1.79 13.44
N SER A 146 4.05 2.73 14.34
CA SER A 146 2.80 3.49 14.31
C SER A 146 3.05 4.85 13.64
N PRO A 147 2.08 5.42 12.91
CA PRO A 147 2.17 6.79 12.42
C PRO A 147 2.37 7.82 13.54
N CYS A 148 2.89 8.99 13.19
CA CYS A 148 2.89 10.16 14.06
C CYS A 148 1.44 10.55 14.44
N PRO A 149 1.15 11.00 15.68
CA PRO A 149 -0.19 11.40 16.07
C PRO A 149 -0.79 12.50 15.17
N PHE A 150 -2.01 12.29 14.70
CA PHE A 150 -2.73 13.13 13.74
C PHE A 150 -3.10 14.52 14.28
N ASP A 151 -2.94 15.60 13.50
CA ASP A 151 -3.19 17.00 13.91
C ASP A 151 -2.37 17.45 15.14
N HIS A 152 -1.28 16.75 15.47
CA HIS A 152 -0.43 17.04 16.63
C HIS A 152 1.03 17.26 16.23
N HIS A 153 1.64 18.30 16.80
CA HIS A 153 3.08 18.59 16.69
C HIS A 153 3.87 17.84 17.77
N TYR A 154 3.97 16.52 17.65
CA TYR A 154 4.64 15.68 18.64
C TYR A 154 6.15 15.55 18.36
N THR A 155 6.92 16.52 18.87
CA THR A 155 8.35 16.76 18.53
C THR A 155 9.35 15.65 18.89
N SER A 156 8.94 14.61 19.63
CA SER A 156 9.80 13.48 20.00
C SER A 156 9.50 12.18 19.24
N HIS A 157 8.48 12.15 18.36
CA HIS A 157 8.23 11.02 17.47
C HIS A 157 9.25 11.00 16.32
N ARG A 158 9.76 9.82 15.98
CA ARG A 158 10.75 9.56 14.94
C ARG A 158 10.47 8.20 14.31
N TYR A 159 10.75 8.05 13.03
CA TYR A 159 10.69 6.75 12.36
C TYR A 159 12.07 6.10 12.27
N ILE A 160 12.13 4.77 12.30
CA ILE A 160 13.36 4.01 12.04
C ILE A 160 13.37 3.62 10.56
N ARG A 161 14.47 3.87 9.84
CA ARG A 161 14.60 3.50 8.42
C ARG A 161 14.42 1.98 8.24
N GLY A 162 13.58 1.58 7.29
CA GLY A 162 13.21 0.17 7.09
C GLY A 162 12.12 -0.36 8.04
N SER A 163 11.63 0.43 9.00
CA SER A 163 10.36 0.13 9.67
C SER A 163 9.19 0.23 8.69
N VAL A 164 8.08 -0.41 9.01
CA VAL A 164 6.90 -0.50 8.13
C VAL A 164 5.69 0.12 8.82
N LEU A 165 5.12 1.15 8.22
CA LEU A 165 3.84 1.73 8.63
C LEU A 165 2.68 0.75 8.34
N PRO A 166 1.55 0.85 9.07
CA PRO A 166 0.39 -0.01 8.82
C PRO A 166 -0.19 0.27 7.43
N SER A 167 -0.59 -0.76 6.69
CA SER A 167 -1.21 -0.64 5.36
C SER A 167 -2.40 0.33 5.38
N GLU A 168 -2.55 1.15 4.33
CA GLU A 168 -3.52 2.24 4.39
C GLU A 168 -4.97 1.73 4.41
N THR A 169 -5.70 2.08 5.47
CA THR A 169 -7.12 1.73 5.60
C THR A 169 -7.99 2.64 4.73
N GLY A 170 -9.10 2.06 4.25
CA GLY A 170 -10.23 2.86 3.76
C GLY A 170 -10.95 3.59 4.90
N ILE A 171 -11.91 4.44 4.55
CA ILE A 171 -12.68 5.24 5.51
C ILE A 171 -13.42 4.33 6.50
N THR A 172 -13.11 4.44 7.79
CA THR A 172 -13.71 3.65 8.88
C THR A 172 -14.85 4.40 9.58
N ASN A 173 -14.56 5.59 10.12
CA ASN A 173 -15.47 6.39 10.94
C ASN A 173 -15.40 7.91 10.64
N TYR A 174 -14.80 8.29 9.51
CA TYR A 174 -14.57 9.67 9.06
C TYR A 174 -13.61 10.53 9.92
N ILE A 175 -13.26 10.11 11.14
CA ILE A 175 -12.45 10.87 12.10
C ILE A 175 -11.03 10.31 12.23
N ASP A 176 -10.85 9.00 12.25
CA ASP A 176 -9.52 8.39 12.15
C ASP A 176 -8.98 8.65 10.73
N PRO A 177 -7.69 9.02 10.58
CA PRO A 177 -7.14 9.39 9.28
C PRO A 177 -7.02 8.19 8.35
N VAL A 178 -7.47 8.35 7.10
CA VAL A 178 -7.00 7.48 6.01
C VAL A 178 -5.59 7.88 5.59
N HIS A 179 -4.76 6.94 5.17
CA HIS A 179 -3.39 7.24 4.75
C HIS A 179 -3.22 7.13 3.21
N GLU A 180 -2.22 7.83 2.66
CA GLU A 180 -1.67 7.50 1.34
C GLU A 180 -0.15 7.65 1.39
N PHE A 181 0.58 6.64 0.93
CA PHE A 181 2.05 6.62 0.95
C PHE A 181 2.67 7.09 -0.37
N LYS A 182 3.81 7.79 -0.28
CA LYS A 182 4.61 8.29 -1.39
C LYS A 182 6.09 8.05 -1.11
N LEU A 183 6.77 7.33 -1.99
CA LEU A 183 8.23 7.18 -1.90
C LEU A 183 8.92 8.55 -2.01
N PHE A 184 8.44 9.39 -2.94
CA PHE A 184 8.94 10.75 -3.21
C PHE A 184 10.46 10.81 -3.46
N ALA A 185 11.02 9.74 -4.04
CA ALA A 185 12.41 9.68 -4.47
C ALA A 185 12.71 10.82 -5.45
N CYS A 186 13.55 11.74 -5.01
CA CYS A 186 14.12 12.84 -5.80
C CYS A 186 15.59 12.52 -6.05
N GLU A 187 15.84 11.39 -6.71
CA GLU A 187 17.19 10.91 -7.03
C GLU A 187 17.65 11.50 -8.38
N GLY A 188 18.89 11.98 -8.43
CA GLY A 188 19.46 12.72 -9.56
C GLY A 188 19.09 14.21 -9.57
N ASP A 189 19.56 14.92 -10.61
CA ASP A 189 19.41 16.38 -10.78
C ASP A 189 17.98 16.81 -11.17
N VAL A 190 16.98 16.44 -10.37
CA VAL A 190 15.61 16.93 -10.48
C VAL A 190 15.56 18.34 -9.92
N ASP A 191 15.22 19.32 -10.77
CA ASP A 191 15.15 20.72 -10.37
C ASP A 191 14.13 20.98 -9.24
N GLU A 192 14.39 22.02 -8.45
CA GLU A 192 13.58 22.30 -7.25
C GLU A 192 12.13 22.69 -7.60
N GLU A 193 11.87 23.34 -8.74
CA GLU A 193 10.47 23.58 -9.15
C GLU A 193 9.77 22.25 -9.41
N SER A 194 10.36 21.33 -10.18
CA SER A 194 9.82 20.00 -10.42
C SER A 194 9.59 19.18 -9.14
N LYS A 195 10.47 19.29 -8.14
CA LYS A 195 10.27 18.68 -6.81
C LYS A 195 9.02 19.25 -6.13
N MET A 196 8.89 20.58 -6.08
CA MET A 196 7.78 21.28 -5.43
C MET A 196 6.44 21.13 -6.16
N LYS A 197 6.42 21.08 -7.51
CA LYS A 197 5.19 20.81 -8.28
C LYS A 197 4.69 19.39 -8.08
N LYS A 198 5.60 18.39 -8.06
CA LYS A 198 5.24 17.00 -7.74
C LYS A 198 4.66 16.87 -6.32
N PHE A 199 5.25 17.57 -5.35
CA PHE A 199 4.74 17.64 -3.97
C PHE A 199 3.32 18.24 -3.93
N CYS A 200 3.11 19.43 -4.50
CA CYS A 200 1.77 20.06 -4.58
C CYS A 200 0.74 19.19 -5.32
N ASN A 201 1.09 18.60 -6.46
CA ASN A 201 0.20 17.70 -7.21
C ASN A 201 -0.36 16.61 -6.29
N GLU A 202 0.51 15.95 -5.53
CA GLU A 202 0.12 14.86 -4.63
C GLU A 202 -0.61 15.34 -3.37
N VAL A 203 -0.13 16.40 -2.70
CA VAL A 203 -0.81 16.99 -1.53
C VAL A 203 -2.23 17.42 -1.89
N PHE A 204 -2.40 18.20 -2.96
CA PHE A 204 -3.71 18.74 -3.33
C PHE A 204 -4.64 17.67 -3.90
N ARG A 205 -4.10 16.66 -4.62
CA ARG A 205 -4.86 15.48 -5.06
C ARG A 205 -5.44 14.70 -3.88
N PHE A 206 -4.60 14.39 -2.88
CA PHE A 206 -5.01 13.71 -1.67
C PHE A 206 -6.01 14.54 -0.85
N SER A 207 -5.74 15.84 -0.72
CA SER A 207 -6.59 16.78 0.01
C SER A 207 -7.98 16.89 -0.60
N ALA A 208 -8.08 17.13 -1.92
CA ALA A 208 -9.36 17.14 -2.62
C ALA A 208 -10.10 15.79 -2.48
N GLY A 209 -9.37 14.67 -2.54
CA GLY A 209 -9.90 13.33 -2.27
C GLY A 209 -10.54 13.20 -0.88
N CYS A 210 -9.82 13.63 0.16
CA CYS A 210 -10.28 13.57 1.55
C CYS A 210 -11.44 14.55 1.82
N MET A 211 -11.35 15.78 1.30
CA MET A 211 -12.39 16.80 1.37
C MET A 211 -13.67 16.32 0.68
N ASN A 212 -13.61 15.83 -0.56
CA ASN A 212 -14.77 15.28 -1.27
C ASN A 212 -15.41 14.08 -0.55
N ARG A 213 -14.64 13.30 0.24
CA ARG A 213 -15.18 12.19 1.04
C ARG A 213 -15.47 12.53 2.51
N ARG A 214 -15.26 13.79 2.93
CA ARG A 214 -15.45 14.29 4.30
C ARG A 214 -14.74 13.43 5.36
N THR A 215 -13.55 12.93 5.04
CA THR A 215 -12.75 12.07 5.93
C THR A 215 -11.46 12.78 6.33
N ASN A 216 -11.02 12.61 7.57
CA ASN A 216 -9.64 12.94 7.95
C ASN A 216 -8.66 12.07 7.15
N GLY A 217 -7.43 12.54 6.95
CA GLY A 217 -6.34 11.73 6.37
C GLY A 217 -4.97 12.39 6.41
N THR A 218 -3.92 11.56 6.31
CA THR A 218 -2.51 12.00 6.24
C THR A 218 -1.83 11.40 5.01
N ILE A 219 -1.22 12.24 4.17
CA ILE A 219 -0.32 11.79 3.11
C ILE A 219 1.13 11.83 3.62
N HIS A 220 1.87 10.75 3.38
CA HIS A 220 3.25 10.56 3.86
C HIS A 220 4.23 10.50 2.69
N PHE A 221 5.23 11.38 2.67
CA PHE A 221 6.32 11.39 1.68
C PHE A 221 7.61 10.86 2.31
N GLY A 222 8.31 9.95 1.63
CA GLY A 222 9.42 9.17 2.20
C GLY A 222 9.01 7.77 2.68
N VAL A 223 7.93 7.22 2.12
CA VAL A 223 7.38 5.90 2.45
C VAL A 223 7.17 5.08 1.17
N GLY A 224 7.89 3.97 1.04
CA GLY A 224 7.92 3.12 -0.13
C GLY A 224 6.68 2.24 -0.31
N ASP A 225 6.48 1.79 -1.55
CA ASP A 225 5.49 0.80 -1.93
C ASP A 225 6.10 -0.35 -2.76
N THR A 226 5.33 -1.42 -2.95
CA THR A 226 5.76 -2.62 -3.69
C THR A 226 5.94 -2.39 -5.19
N LYS A 227 5.31 -1.36 -5.77
CA LYS A 227 5.55 -0.96 -7.17
C LYS A 227 6.91 -0.30 -7.34
N SER A 228 7.37 0.39 -6.29
CA SER A 228 8.66 1.07 -6.23
C SER A 228 9.81 0.17 -5.75
N GLY A 229 9.57 -1.13 -5.54
CA GLY A 229 10.58 -2.11 -5.12
C GLY A 229 10.78 -2.25 -3.60
N TYR A 230 9.98 -1.56 -2.78
CA TYR A 230 10.06 -1.59 -1.31
C TYR A 230 9.00 -2.53 -0.71
N ARG A 231 9.05 -2.78 0.61
CA ARG A 231 7.85 -3.27 1.32
C ARG A 231 6.79 -2.15 1.32
N HIS A 232 5.52 -2.53 1.24
CA HIS A 232 4.41 -1.59 1.35
C HIS A 232 4.44 -0.93 2.74
N GLY A 233 4.51 0.41 2.79
CA GLY A 233 4.63 1.17 4.03
C GLY A 233 6.06 1.31 4.56
N GLU A 234 7.09 0.93 3.81
CA GLU A 234 8.48 0.98 4.28
C GLU A 234 9.03 2.40 4.38
N VAL A 235 9.49 2.80 5.56
CA VAL A 235 10.09 4.13 5.78
C VAL A 235 11.46 4.22 5.12
N THR A 236 11.59 5.13 4.15
CA THR A 236 12.87 5.48 3.49
C THR A 236 13.39 6.84 3.94
N GLY A 237 12.48 7.79 4.17
CA GLY A 237 12.78 9.22 4.33
C GLY A 237 13.05 9.96 3.01
N VAL A 238 12.99 11.28 3.08
CA VAL A 238 13.25 12.27 2.02
C VAL A 238 14.35 13.21 2.48
N HIS A 239 15.26 13.62 1.60
CA HIS A 239 16.19 14.72 1.92
C HIS A 239 15.53 16.09 1.73
N VAL A 240 15.58 16.88 2.81
CA VAL A 240 14.96 18.20 2.95
C VAL A 240 16.05 19.15 3.45
N GLU A 241 16.62 19.92 2.53
CA GLU A 241 17.61 20.97 2.81
C GLU A 241 16.97 22.14 3.58
N ASP A 242 15.75 22.51 3.18
CA ASP A 242 14.99 23.61 3.73
C ASP A 242 13.52 23.21 3.89
N GLN A 243 13.03 23.24 5.13
CA GLN A 243 11.65 22.89 5.47
C GLN A 243 10.67 24.02 5.09
N SER A 244 11.11 25.28 5.09
CA SER A 244 10.25 26.44 4.82
C SER A 244 9.71 26.41 3.38
N LYS A 245 10.56 26.05 2.41
CA LYS A 245 10.18 25.93 1.00
C LYS A 245 8.99 24.99 0.77
N PHE A 246 8.81 23.94 1.56
CA PHE A 246 7.68 23.02 1.46
C PHE A 246 6.38 23.62 2.03
N VAL A 247 6.47 24.41 3.11
CA VAL A 247 5.35 25.17 3.69
C VAL A 247 4.91 26.25 2.69
N ASP A 248 5.85 27.11 2.29
CA ASP A 248 5.65 28.19 1.31
C ASP A 248 5.13 27.65 -0.02
N THR A 249 5.58 26.46 -0.44
CA THR A 249 5.11 25.79 -1.66
C THR A 249 3.63 25.45 -1.58
N ILE A 250 3.09 25.03 -0.44
CA ILE A 250 1.65 24.79 -0.29
C ILE A 250 0.91 26.13 -0.37
N ASP A 251 1.24 27.08 0.51
CA ASP A 251 0.49 28.35 0.64
C ASP A 251 0.50 29.18 -0.65
N ASN A 252 1.65 29.28 -1.32
CA ASN A 252 1.80 30.02 -2.58
C ASN A 252 1.22 29.30 -3.81
N ASN A 253 0.69 28.09 -3.68
CA ASN A 253 0.12 27.34 -4.80
C ASN A 253 -1.34 26.89 -4.63
N ILE A 254 -1.96 26.87 -3.44
CA ILE A 254 -3.39 26.50 -3.25
C ILE A 254 -4.30 27.18 -4.29
N SER A 255 -4.12 28.50 -4.51
CA SER A 255 -4.90 29.32 -5.44
C SER A 255 -4.72 29.01 -6.93
N LYS A 256 -3.76 28.15 -7.29
CA LYS A 256 -3.49 27.69 -8.66
C LYS A 256 -4.06 26.30 -8.94
N TYR A 257 -4.49 25.60 -7.90
CA TYR A 257 -5.07 24.25 -7.94
C TYR A 257 -6.57 24.27 -7.63
N PHE A 258 -6.99 24.94 -6.55
CA PHE A 258 -8.40 24.99 -6.13
C PHE A 258 -9.19 26.09 -6.86
N GLN A 259 -10.48 25.85 -7.09
CA GLN A 259 -11.42 26.89 -7.56
C GLN A 259 -11.48 28.07 -6.58
N LYS A 260 -11.72 29.29 -7.09
CA LYS A 260 -11.59 30.56 -6.33
C LYS A 260 -12.44 30.60 -5.05
N ASP A 261 -13.63 30.00 -5.07
CA ASP A 261 -14.57 29.92 -3.94
C ASP A 261 -14.36 28.67 -3.05
N ARG A 262 -13.24 27.96 -3.25
CA ARG A 262 -12.79 26.80 -2.45
C ARG A 262 -11.38 26.97 -1.85
N ILE A 263 -10.72 28.12 -2.09
CA ILE A 263 -9.37 28.40 -1.60
C ILE A 263 -9.34 28.45 -0.06
N GLU A 264 -10.30 29.16 0.55
CA GLU A 264 -10.39 29.31 2.01
C GLU A 264 -10.76 27.98 2.68
N ASP A 265 -11.69 27.21 2.12
CA ASP A 265 -11.98 25.84 2.55
C ASP A 265 -10.71 24.97 2.54
N ALA A 266 -9.89 25.06 1.48
CA ALA A 266 -8.65 24.28 1.35
C ALA A 266 -7.60 24.69 2.40
N LYS A 267 -7.42 25.99 2.67
CA LYS A 267 -6.52 26.49 3.72
C LYS A 267 -6.93 26.03 5.13
N GLU A 268 -8.22 26.03 5.42
CA GLU A 268 -8.75 25.56 6.72
C GLU A 268 -8.63 24.03 6.89
N CYS A 269 -8.73 23.27 5.78
CA CYS A 269 -8.65 21.81 5.80
C CYS A 269 -7.22 21.27 5.81
N ILE A 270 -6.31 21.84 5.02
CA ILE A 270 -4.94 21.33 4.84
C ILE A 270 -4.05 21.87 5.96
N ARG A 271 -3.25 21.02 6.59
CA ARG A 271 -2.26 21.44 7.60
C ARG A 271 -0.91 21.76 6.98
N PRO A 272 -0.09 22.62 7.61
CA PRO A 272 1.32 22.76 7.26
C PRO A 272 2.05 21.40 7.33
N PRO A 273 3.05 21.16 6.47
CA PRO A 273 3.80 19.91 6.47
C PRO A 273 4.58 19.72 7.78
N ARG A 274 4.51 18.51 8.33
CA ARG A 274 5.26 18.06 9.51
C ARG A 274 6.45 17.22 9.05
N PHE A 275 7.64 17.47 9.60
CA PHE A 275 8.88 16.79 9.21
C PHE A 275 9.34 15.85 10.32
N VAL A 276 8.96 14.58 10.22
CA VAL A 276 9.30 13.55 11.21
C VAL A 276 10.69 12.99 10.89
N GLU A 277 11.64 13.11 11.82
CA GLU A 277 13.01 12.60 11.61
C GLU A 277 13.01 11.09 11.36
N VAL A 278 13.76 10.66 10.35
CA VAL A 278 14.09 9.25 10.13
C VAL A 278 15.50 8.98 10.64
N ILE A 279 15.60 8.10 11.63
CA ILE A 279 16.85 7.63 12.23
C ILE A 279 17.22 6.24 11.68
N SER A 280 18.49 5.85 11.84
CA SER A 280 18.96 4.49 11.53
C SER A 280 18.40 3.46 12.52
N PRO A 281 18.47 2.15 12.18
CA PRO A 281 18.28 1.07 13.16
C PRO A 281 19.20 1.17 14.38
N GLU A 282 20.37 1.80 14.23
CA GLU A 282 21.35 2.10 15.26
C GLU A 282 21.05 3.39 16.04
N HIS A 283 19.86 3.99 15.83
CA HIS A 283 19.38 5.24 16.45
C HIS A 283 20.22 6.50 16.20
N THR A 284 21.00 6.53 15.12
CA THR A 284 21.71 7.73 14.63
C THR A 284 20.85 8.55 13.66
N SER A 285 21.01 9.87 13.65
CA SER A 285 20.33 10.74 12.68
C SER A 285 20.84 10.51 11.26
N LEU A 286 19.94 10.53 10.27
CA LEU A 286 20.25 10.33 8.86
C LEU A 286 20.10 11.59 8.00
N GLY A 287 19.70 12.74 8.57
CA GLY A 287 19.46 13.97 7.80
C GLY A 287 18.32 13.85 6.77
N VAL A 288 17.36 12.94 7.01
CA VAL A 288 16.19 12.69 6.17
C VAL A 288 14.92 12.57 7.01
N TYR A 289 13.77 12.89 6.41
CA TYR A 289 12.49 13.02 7.11
C TYR A 289 11.38 12.27 6.37
N VAL A 290 10.37 11.78 7.08
CA VAL A 290 9.03 11.59 6.49
C VAL A 290 8.32 12.94 6.55
N ILE A 291 7.79 13.40 5.42
CA ILE A 291 6.98 14.62 5.36
C ILE A 291 5.52 14.19 5.45
N GLU A 292 4.81 14.64 6.48
CA GLU A 292 3.39 14.34 6.69
C GLU A 292 2.55 15.59 6.44
N VAL A 293 1.47 15.46 5.66
CA VAL A 293 0.46 16.52 5.51
C VAL A 293 -0.90 15.98 5.91
N ASP A 294 -1.45 16.52 6.99
CA ASP A 294 -2.78 16.17 7.51
C ASP A 294 -3.88 17.00 6.82
N VAL A 295 -5.06 16.40 6.64
CA VAL A 295 -6.23 17.01 6.01
C VAL A 295 -7.46 16.78 6.88
N ILE A 296 -8.15 17.86 7.25
CA ILE A 296 -9.25 17.86 8.24
C ILE A 296 -10.49 18.55 7.66
N PRO A 297 -11.28 17.86 6.83
CA PRO A 297 -12.47 18.41 6.19
C PRO A 297 -13.65 18.43 7.17
N LYS A 298 -13.67 19.43 8.06
CA LYS A 298 -14.73 19.58 9.06
C LYS A 298 -16.07 19.82 8.38
N SER A 299 -17.17 19.30 8.94
CA SER A 299 -18.50 19.45 8.31
C SER A 299 -18.90 20.93 8.17
N THR A 300 -18.47 21.77 9.10
CA THR A 300 -18.73 23.22 9.11
C THR A 300 -17.91 24.00 8.09
N ILE A 301 -16.75 23.48 7.66
CA ILE A 301 -15.96 24.05 6.57
C ILE A 301 -16.57 23.56 5.25
N CYS A 302 -16.49 22.25 4.99
CA CYS A 302 -16.73 21.69 3.67
C CYS A 302 -18.19 21.64 3.25
N LYS A 303 -19.14 21.63 4.21
CA LYS A 303 -20.59 21.65 3.97
C LYS A 303 -20.95 20.62 2.89
N ASP A 304 -21.68 21.01 1.85
CA ASP A 304 -22.08 20.15 0.73
C ASP A 304 -21.26 20.45 -0.56
N ASN A 305 -20.11 21.13 -0.45
CA ASN A 305 -19.27 21.53 -1.57
C ASN A 305 -18.59 20.32 -2.25
N VAL A 306 -18.52 20.34 -3.58
CA VAL A 306 -17.56 19.51 -4.35
C VAL A 306 -16.29 20.34 -4.57
N TYR A 307 -15.14 19.66 -4.46
CA TYR A 307 -13.80 20.18 -4.68
C TYR A 307 -13.27 19.65 -6.00
N GLU A 308 -13.53 20.41 -7.06
CA GLU A 308 -12.76 20.33 -8.30
C GLU A 308 -11.40 21.00 -8.09
N ILE A 309 -10.33 20.38 -8.60
CA ILE A 309 -9.00 20.99 -8.67
C ILE A 309 -8.39 20.83 -10.05
N LYS A 310 -7.46 21.72 -10.39
CA LYS A 310 -6.52 21.56 -11.50
C LYS A 310 -5.23 20.93 -10.99
N GLN A 311 -4.56 20.13 -11.81
CA GLN A 311 -3.19 19.65 -11.55
C GLN A 311 -2.17 20.51 -12.32
N MET A 312 -0.89 20.36 -12.01
CA MET A 312 0.20 20.88 -12.85
C MET A 312 0.73 19.74 -13.74
N LYS A 313 0.80 19.98 -15.04
CA LYS A 313 1.40 19.06 -16.02
C LYS A 313 2.74 19.64 -16.51
N HIS A 314 3.78 18.81 -16.57
CA HIS A 314 5.06 19.18 -17.19
C HIS A 314 5.00 18.85 -18.68
N VAL A 315 5.03 19.88 -19.54
CA VAL A 315 4.83 19.77 -20.99
C VAL A 315 5.87 20.63 -21.70
N ASN A 316 6.53 20.07 -22.72
CA ASN A 316 7.56 20.76 -23.52
C ASN A 316 8.66 21.45 -22.68
N GLY A 317 9.08 20.83 -21.57
CA GLY A 317 10.11 21.35 -20.67
C GLY A 317 9.64 22.49 -19.76
N LYS A 318 8.33 22.68 -19.56
CA LYS A 318 7.76 23.69 -18.66
C LYS A 318 6.60 23.15 -17.85
N TRP A 319 6.46 23.62 -16.61
CA TRP A 319 5.28 23.38 -15.80
C TRP A 319 4.15 24.34 -16.18
N GLN A 320 2.96 23.80 -16.42
CA GLN A 320 1.75 24.57 -16.69
C GLN A 320 0.55 23.96 -15.99
N THR A 321 -0.41 24.79 -15.60
CA THR A 321 -1.70 24.32 -15.07
C THR A 321 -2.46 23.54 -16.12
N ASP A 322 -3.14 22.48 -15.70
CA ASP A 322 -4.00 21.72 -16.59
C ASP A 322 -5.20 22.53 -17.10
N LYS A 323 -5.61 22.24 -18.34
CA LYS A 323 -6.83 22.78 -18.94
C LYS A 323 -8.06 22.10 -18.36
N GLU A 324 -7.97 20.81 -18.13
CA GLU A 324 -9.00 19.98 -17.51
C GLU A 324 -9.13 20.31 -16.00
N ASN A 325 -10.27 19.93 -15.42
CA ASN A 325 -10.47 19.89 -13.98
C ASN A 325 -10.55 18.41 -13.57
N HIS A 326 -10.17 18.11 -12.33
CA HIS A 326 -10.19 16.78 -11.73
C HIS A 326 -11.09 16.77 -10.50
N VAL A 327 -11.77 15.65 -10.25
CA VAL A 327 -12.54 15.44 -9.01
C VAL A 327 -12.08 14.14 -8.38
N TYR A 328 -11.20 14.29 -7.40
CA TYR A 328 -10.68 13.16 -6.65
C TYR A 328 -11.66 12.74 -5.56
N LYS A 329 -11.86 11.42 -5.39
CA LYS A 329 -12.49 10.83 -4.20
C LYS A 329 -11.59 9.76 -3.60
N ARG A 330 -11.55 9.66 -2.27
CA ARG A 330 -10.94 8.50 -1.59
C ARG A 330 -11.76 7.24 -1.89
N ASP A 331 -11.07 6.21 -2.36
CA ASP A 331 -11.60 4.87 -2.60
C ASP A 331 -10.54 3.85 -2.18
N GLY A 332 -10.81 3.15 -1.08
CA GLY A 332 -9.80 2.43 -0.30
C GLY A 332 -8.61 3.33 0.08
N ALA A 333 -7.40 2.81 -0.13
CA ALA A 333 -6.13 3.51 0.04
C ALA A 333 -5.86 4.63 -0.99
N SER A 334 -6.69 4.77 -2.04
CA SER A 334 -6.35 5.55 -3.24
C SER A 334 -7.21 6.80 -3.45
N SER A 335 -6.57 7.88 -3.92
CA SER A 335 -7.25 9.11 -4.36
C SER A 335 -7.56 9.02 -5.88
N LYS A 336 -8.74 8.50 -6.25
CA LYS A 336 -9.14 8.27 -7.65
C LYS A 336 -9.81 9.51 -8.25
N ASP A 337 -9.39 9.91 -9.46
CA ASP A 337 -10.10 10.90 -10.27
C ASP A 337 -11.33 10.24 -10.92
N ILE A 338 -12.50 10.85 -10.78
CA ILE A 338 -13.72 10.37 -11.46
C ILE A 338 -13.87 10.91 -12.88
N LEU A 339 -13.14 11.99 -13.21
CA LEU A 339 -13.22 12.66 -14.52
C LEU A 339 -12.25 12.07 -15.56
N ALA A 340 -11.31 11.21 -15.12
CA ALA A 340 -10.26 10.63 -15.97
C ALA A 340 -10.72 9.53 -16.95
N THR A 341 -12.01 9.14 -16.98
CA THR A 341 -12.53 8.21 -18.00
C THR A 341 -12.88 8.95 -19.29
N GLN A 342 -12.47 8.37 -20.43
CA GLN A 342 -12.78 8.92 -21.76
C GLN A 342 -14.28 8.82 -22.13
N ASN A 343 -15.08 8.04 -21.37
CA ASN A 343 -16.52 7.94 -21.57
C ASN A 343 -17.22 9.12 -20.86
N SER A 344 -17.76 10.05 -21.67
CA SER A 344 -18.39 11.28 -21.17
C SER A 344 -19.61 11.03 -20.29
N GLU A 345 -20.44 10.03 -20.61
CA GLU A 345 -21.65 9.77 -19.83
C GLU A 345 -21.32 9.04 -18.52
N GLN A 346 -20.25 8.26 -18.50
CA GLN A 346 -19.76 7.59 -17.30
C GLN A 346 -19.26 8.59 -16.25
N TRP A 347 -18.41 9.57 -16.63
CA TRP A 347 -17.95 10.56 -15.65
C TRP A 347 -19.04 11.53 -15.23
N LYS A 348 -19.96 11.91 -16.12
CA LYS A 348 -21.12 12.77 -15.77
C LYS A 348 -21.97 12.12 -14.68
N GLU A 349 -22.28 10.83 -14.82
CA GLU A 349 -23.06 10.08 -13.85
C GLU A 349 -22.31 9.90 -12.51
N GLU A 350 -21.00 9.59 -12.54
CA GLU A 350 -20.18 9.53 -11.32
C GLU A 350 -20.02 10.90 -10.63
N TYR A 351 -19.94 11.99 -11.40
CA TYR A 351 -19.92 13.36 -10.88
C TYR A 351 -21.27 13.75 -10.26
N ARG A 352 -22.39 13.45 -10.94
CA ARG A 352 -23.75 13.64 -10.40
C ARG A 352 -23.93 12.91 -9.07
N ARG A 353 -23.49 11.65 -8.99
CA ARG A 353 -23.49 10.87 -7.75
C ARG A 353 -22.67 11.55 -6.66
N VAL A 354 -21.47 12.04 -6.95
CA VAL A 354 -20.65 12.77 -5.96
C VAL A 354 -21.36 14.04 -5.47
N CYS A 355 -22.00 14.81 -6.34
CA CYS A 355 -22.81 15.99 -5.96
C CYS A 355 -24.03 15.67 -5.05
N GLU A 356 -24.49 14.43 -5.05
CA GLU A 356 -25.56 13.93 -4.17
C GLU A 356 -24.99 13.36 -2.86
N ASP A 357 -23.98 12.49 -2.98
CA ASP A 357 -23.32 11.82 -1.86
C ASP A 357 -22.56 12.77 -0.91
N VAL A 358 -22.01 13.91 -1.39
CA VAL A 358 -21.30 14.86 -0.50
C VAL A 358 -22.17 15.37 0.64
N LYS A 359 -23.49 15.49 0.44
CA LYS A 359 -24.46 15.88 1.48
C LYS A 359 -24.54 14.84 2.59
N LYS A 360 -24.71 13.58 2.19
CA LYS A 360 -24.73 12.41 3.07
C LYS A 360 -23.40 12.21 3.79
N TRP A 361 -22.27 12.35 3.11
CA TRP A 361 -20.95 12.26 3.75
C TRP A 361 -20.71 13.43 4.71
N ASN A 362 -21.24 14.63 4.43
CA ASN A 362 -21.19 15.78 5.32
C ASN A 362 -22.05 15.57 6.59
N GLU A 363 -23.26 15.04 6.45
CA GLU A 363 -24.10 14.63 7.58
C GLU A 363 -23.41 13.56 8.44
N GLN A 364 -22.86 12.51 7.82
CA GLN A 364 -22.14 11.45 8.52
C GLN A 364 -20.89 11.98 9.25
N ARG A 365 -20.11 12.86 8.60
CA ARG A 365 -18.96 13.53 9.21
C ARG A 365 -19.39 14.41 10.39
N LYS A 366 -20.45 15.21 10.24
CA LYS A 366 -21.01 16.04 11.32
C LYS A 366 -21.43 15.21 12.53
N LEU A 367 -22.06 14.05 12.29
CA LEU A 367 -22.48 13.12 13.33
C LEU A 367 -21.27 12.53 14.07
N ALA A 368 -20.24 12.12 13.33
CA ALA A 368 -18.98 11.63 13.91
C ALA A 368 -18.25 12.73 14.72
N GLU A 369 -18.22 13.98 14.23
CA GLU A 369 -17.66 15.14 14.93
C GLU A 369 -18.41 15.52 16.22
N THR A 370 -19.66 15.07 16.38
CA THR A 370 -20.40 15.17 17.65
C THR A 370 -20.25 13.95 18.55
N SER A 371 -19.88 12.78 18.01
CA SER A 371 -19.67 11.54 18.78
C SER A 371 -18.24 11.32 19.27
N TYR A 372 -17.28 12.13 18.84
CA TYR A 372 -15.86 12.08 19.23
C TYR A 372 -15.46 13.21 20.22
N LYS A 373 -16.44 13.80 20.92
CA LYS A 373 -16.28 14.86 21.93
C LYS A 373 -16.76 14.38 23.29
#